data_AF-A0A9Q9EL42-F1
#
_entry.id   AF-A0A9Q9EL42-F1
#
_cell.length_a   1.000
_cell.length_b   1.000
_cell.length_c   1.000
_cell.angle_alpha   90.00
_cell.angle_beta   90.00
_cell.angle_gamma   90.00
#
_symmetry.space_group_name_H-M   'P 1'
#
loop_
_entity.id
_entity.type
_entity.pdbx_description
1 polymer ?
#
loop_
_entity_poly.entity_id
_entity_poly.type
_entity_poly.pdbx_seq_one_letter_code
_entity_poly.pdbx_strand_id
1 'polypeptide(L)'
;MSPVANLWKLACLLFFQIVASSPVARGSDMATSHHYSYPRITLVNNLGNDTTTTITCLDTARNVSVFVGQDGLFHDFKDGYDFSGYTDANEEEWHPFTPQRIPSEDISIPLGSMGGNFSFQLPTFVSACRAYYAKGELWMGAVPGADGRIGAVEPAFTNPGDNNYNMSWAFAEFAWVKNETFVVNPSSVDFVDIGVALNLTRMDSNETLSIEGLFPDAKHHMCEQLKKVSTPDAPWSDGCHYDGQGNLTRVVAPTHIAQEGAFEAYWNPYIDQVLAHYAENPLVVRIGGGERQCRTDFESETLSCDGIAPIHFRPTPKDIFGCNSGPFARRGAVEEEKAIMTNICARMNRGTMIDSDNRTADPLSSKMKAYESSVHNEYSEAVHNNERDGLGYGFPYDDVDEDGKAVAGVLSVPWDQTGELTIFVGGRPSHRDHNNVTASDISPESE
;
A
#
# COMPACT_ATOMS: atom_id res chain seq x y z
N MET A 1 -7.91 -20.35 -17.29
CA MET A 1 -7.20 -19.49 -16.32
C MET A 1 -8.27 -18.80 -15.49
N SER A 2 -8.17 -18.90 -14.17
CA SER A 2 -9.25 -18.64 -13.20
C SER A 2 -9.69 -17.16 -13.19
N PRO A 3 -10.95 -16.81 -12.84
CA PRO A 3 -11.49 -15.43 -12.82
C PRO A 3 -10.82 -14.49 -11.78
N VAL A 4 -9.70 -14.91 -11.20
CA VAL A 4 -9.00 -14.29 -10.07
C VAL A 4 -8.34 -12.97 -10.48
N ALA A 5 -8.07 -12.73 -11.77
CA ALA A 5 -7.38 -11.52 -12.25
C ALA A 5 -8.19 -10.21 -12.07
N ASN A 6 -9.53 -10.26 -11.97
CA ASN A 6 -10.38 -9.06 -11.87
C ASN A 6 -10.60 -8.54 -10.44
N LEU A 7 -10.07 -9.23 -9.42
CA LEU A 7 -10.18 -8.81 -8.01
C LEU A 7 -9.04 -7.86 -7.58
N TRP A 8 -7.92 -7.82 -8.31
CA TRP A 8 -6.70 -7.11 -7.91
C TRP A 8 -6.73 -5.60 -8.19
N LYS A 9 -7.52 -5.16 -9.19
CA LYS A 9 -7.75 -3.73 -9.43
C LYS A 9 -8.49 -3.05 -8.27
N LEU A 10 -9.25 -3.79 -7.47
CA LEU A 10 -10.12 -3.21 -6.43
C LEU A 10 -9.39 -2.76 -5.16
N ALA A 11 -8.27 -3.37 -4.78
CA ALA A 11 -7.54 -2.94 -3.57
C ALA A 11 -6.93 -1.54 -3.76
N CYS A 12 -6.39 -1.28 -4.95
CA CYS A 12 -5.84 0.02 -5.33
C CYS A 12 -6.95 1.06 -5.65
N LEU A 13 -8.11 0.62 -6.15
CA LEU A 13 -9.30 1.49 -6.39
C LEU A 13 -10.05 1.88 -5.10
N LEU A 14 -10.04 1.03 -4.06
CA LEU A 14 -10.61 1.36 -2.74
C LEU A 14 -9.83 2.46 -2.02
N PHE A 15 -8.52 2.58 -2.30
CA PHE A 15 -7.65 3.64 -1.81
C PHE A 15 -8.10 5.05 -2.27
N PHE A 16 -8.62 5.17 -3.50
CA PHE A 16 -9.08 6.46 -4.03
C PHE A 16 -10.43 6.96 -3.49
N GLN A 17 -11.26 6.10 -2.91
CA GLN A 17 -12.56 6.52 -2.36
C GLN A 17 -12.47 7.00 -0.90
N ILE A 18 -11.50 6.53 -0.12
CA ILE A 18 -11.51 6.71 1.34
C ILE A 18 -10.75 7.97 1.79
N VAL A 19 -9.61 8.31 1.16
CA VAL A 19 -8.85 9.54 1.51
C VAL A 19 -9.64 10.82 1.17
N ALA A 20 -10.63 10.74 0.28
CA ALA A 20 -11.51 11.85 -0.08
C ALA A 20 -12.59 12.21 0.98
N SER A 21 -12.67 11.50 2.11
CA SER A 21 -13.78 11.65 3.07
C SER A 21 -13.52 12.57 4.28
N SER A 22 -12.40 13.29 4.34
CA SER A 22 -12.23 14.37 5.34
C SER A 22 -13.00 15.63 4.92
N PRO A 23 -13.97 16.14 5.71
CA PRO A 23 -14.72 17.32 5.34
C PRO A 23 -13.87 18.58 5.53
N VAL A 24 -13.30 19.11 4.43
CA VAL A 24 -12.81 20.50 4.42
C VAL A 24 -14.03 21.42 4.39
N ALA A 25 -14.10 22.32 5.37
CA ALA A 25 -15.14 23.33 5.48
C ALA A 25 -15.28 24.12 4.16
N ARG A 26 -16.49 24.18 3.61
CA ARG A 26 -16.83 25.07 2.48
C ARG A 26 -16.73 26.52 2.92
N GLY A 27 -15.54 27.11 2.76
CA GLY A 27 -15.35 28.55 2.71
C GLY A 27 -15.86 29.09 1.37
N SER A 28 -16.61 30.18 1.42
CA SER A 28 -17.24 30.87 0.28
C SER A 28 -16.25 31.23 -0.85
N ASP A 29 -16.64 30.94 -2.09
CA ASP A 29 -15.97 31.36 -3.33
C ASP A 29 -15.72 32.87 -3.37
N MET A 30 -14.47 33.28 -3.15
CA MET A 30 -13.89 34.44 -3.82
C MET A 30 -12.98 33.93 -4.92
N ALA A 31 -13.29 34.28 -6.17
CA ALA A 31 -12.47 33.97 -7.33
C ALA A 31 -11.13 34.75 -7.27
N THR A 32 -10.19 34.25 -6.47
CA THR A 32 -8.76 34.51 -6.64
C THR A 32 -8.25 33.58 -7.72
N SER A 33 -7.53 34.10 -8.73
CA SER A 33 -6.85 33.27 -9.71
C SER A 33 -5.74 32.47 -9.01
N HIS A 34 -6.08 31.29 -8.51
CA HIS A 34 -5.09 30.38 -7.94
C HIS A 34 -4.21 29.87 -9.07
N HIS A 35 -2.98 30.39 -9.14
CA HIS A 35 -1.93 29.85 -9.98
C HIS A 35 -1.39 28.58 -9.30
N TYR A 36 -1.85 27.42 -9.75
CA TYR A 36 -1.16 26.15 -9.48
C TYR A 36 -0.18 25.87 -10.63
N SER A 37 0.90 25.19 -10.31
CA SER A 37 1.79 24.57 -11.30
C SER A 37 1.56 23.07 -11.27
N TYR A 38 1.82 22.41 -12.39
CA TYR A 38 1.94 20.97 -12.36
C TYR A 38 3.09 20.58 -11.39
N PRO A 39 2.98 19.48 -10.64
CA PRO A 39 4.06 19.03 -9.76
C PRO A 39 5.24 18.41 -10.52
N ARG A 40 6.45 18.74 -10.09
CA ARG A 40 7.66 18.04 -10.54
C ARG A 40 7.77 16.69 -9.82
N ILE A 41 8.14 15.65 -10.55
CA ILE A 41 8.48 14.35 -9.98
C ILE A 41 9.98 14.12 -10.19
N THR A 42 10.69 13.75 -9.13
CA THR A 42 12.13 13.49 -9.15
C THR A 42 12.41 12.13 -8.52
N LEU A 43 13.11 11.25 -9.23
CA LEU A 43 13.58 9.97 -8.71
C LEU A 43 15.08 10.06 -8.48
N VAL A 44 15.54 9.68 -7.30
CA VAL A 44 16.95 9.71 -6.89
C VAL A 44 17.42 8.29 -6.63
N ASN A 45 18.53 7.90 -7.24
CA ASN A 45 19.11 6.58 -7.08
C ASN A 45 20.05 6.51 -5.87
N ASN A 46 19.63 5.81 -4.83
CA ASN A 46 20.47 5.43 -3.70
C ASN A 46 20.78 3.93 -3.65
N LEU A 47 20.30 3.17 -4.63
CA LEU A 47 20.49 1.73 -4.72
C LEU A 47 21.77 1.34 -5.49
N GLY A 48 22.30 2.25 -6.31
CA GLY A 48 23.55 2.08 -7.06
C GLY A 48 23.35 1.66 -8.51
N ASN A 49 24.36 1.01 -9.10
CA ASN A 49 24.33 0.63 -10.52
C ASN A 49 23.18 -0.34 -10.84
N ASP A 50 22.84 -0.40 -12.13
CA ASP A 50 21.78 -1.24 -12.70
C ASP A 50 20.41 -0.98 -12.07
N THR A 51 20.16 0.26 -11.64
CA THR A 51 18.88 0.68 -11.08
C THR A 51 18.07 1.38 -12.16
N THR A 52 16.88 0.85 -12.44
CA THR A 52 15.93 1.44 -13.39
C THR A 52 14.61 1.75 -12.69
N THR A 53 13.84 2.67 -13.28
CA THR A 53 12.46 2.93 -12.88
C THR A 53 11.51 2.84 -14.07
N THR A 54 10.27 2.47 -13.80
CA THR A 54 9.17 2.55 -14.75
C THR A 54 8.01 3.24 -14.04
N ILE A 55 7.39 4.23 -14.69
CA ILE A 55 6.26 4.94 -14.13
C ILE A 55 5.04 4.73 -15.02
N THR A 56 3.97 4.20 -14.44
CA THR A 56 2.67 4.03 -15.09
C THR A 56 1.61 4.82 -14.34
N CYS A 57 0.65 5.40 -15.05
CA CYS A 57 -0.44 6.20 -14.47
C CYS A 57 -1.74 6.02 -15.25
N LEU A 58 -2.86 6.47 -14.66
CA LEU A 58 -4.08 6.82 -15.39
C LEU A 58 -4.13 8.34 -15.59
N ASP A 59 -4.11 8.78 -16.85
CA ASP A 59 -4.39 10.18 -17.20
C ASP A 59 -5.87 10.45 -17.01
N THR A 60 -6.21 11.26 -16.00
CA THR A 60 -7.61 11.51 -15.62
C THR A 60 -8.36 12.37 -16.64
N ALA A 61 -7.65 13.20 -17.42
CA ALA A 61 -8.27 14.07 -18.40
C ALA A 61 -8.68 13.29 -19.66
N ARG A 62 -7.85 12.33 -20.09
CA ARG A 62 -8.10 11.48 -21.27
C ARG A 62 -8.74 10.14 -20.94
N ASN A 63 -8.73 9.74 -19.67
CA ASN A 63 -9.14 8.41 -19.19
C ASN A 63 -8.41 7.26 -19.91
N VAL A 64 -7.08 7.40 -20.07
CA VAL A 64 -6.21 6.38 -20.69
C VAL A 64 -5.03 6.05 -19.78
N SER A 65 -4.61 4.78 -19.79
CA SER A 65 -3.38 4.39 -19.11
C SER A 65 -2.18 4.92 -19.90
N VAL A 66 -1.18 5.43 -19.19
CA VAL A 66 0.02 6.02 -19.76
C VAL A 66 1.25 5.52 -19.02
N PHE A 67 2.40 5.62 -19.67
CA PHE A 67 3.70 5.49 -19.02
C PHE A 67 4.59 6.71 -19.29
N VAL A 68 5.60 6.91 -18.44
CA VAL A 68 6.60 7.96 -18.63
C VAL A 68 7.77 7.37 -19.42
N GLY A 69 8.12 8.00 -20.54
CA GLY A 69 9.26 7.60 -21.36
C GLY A 69 10.58 8.15 -20.82
N GLN A 70 11.70 7.67 -21.38
CA GLN A 70 13.04 8.19 -21.07
C GLN A 70 13.21 9.68 -21.44
N ASP A 71 12.35 10.21 -22.30
CA ASP A 71 12.25 11.62 -22.66
C ASP A 71 11.52 12.48 -21.62
N GLY A 72 10.96 11.87 -20.58
CA GLY A 72 10.17 12.54 -19.54
C GLY A 72 8.75 12.91 -19.99
N LEU A 73 8.29 12.38 -21.13
CA LEU A 73 6.96 12.61 -21.66
C LEU A 73 6.02 11.44 -21.33
N PHE A 74 4.72 11.72 -21.35
CA PHE A 74 3.68 10.70 -21.20
C PHE A 74 3.37 10.07 -22.56
N HIS A 75 3.40 8.74 -22.61
CA HIS A 75 3.06 7.95 -23.78
C HIS A 75 1.83 7.09 -23.47
N ASP A 76 0.88 7.00 -24.41
CA ASP A 76 -0.25 6.09 -24.29
C ASP A 76 0.24 4.65 -24.50
N PHE A 77 -0.24 3.70 -23.70
CA PHE A 77 0.07 2.28 -23.95
C PHE A 77 -0.45 1.79 -25.32
N LYS A 78 -1.39 2.52 -25.94
CA LYS A 78 -1.86 2.29 -27.30
C LYS A 78 -0.89 2.78 -28.38
N ASP A 79 -0.08 3.79 -28.10
CA ASP A 79 0.73 4.45 -29.11
C ASP A 79 1.93 3.57 -29.51
N GLY A 80 2.00 3.20 -30.79
CA GLY A 80 3.10 2.41 -31.34
C GLY A 80 2.89 0.89 -31.32
N TYR A 81 1.80 0.40 -30.74
CA TYR A 81 1.51 -1.04 -30.62
C TYR A 81 0.24 -1.42 -31.37
N ASP A 82 0.35 -2.48 -32.18
CA ASP A 82 -0.79 -2.98 -32.93
C ASP A 82 -1.67 -3.88 -32.07
N PHE A 83 -2.76 -3.30 -31.56
CA PHE A 83 -3.83 -4.02 -30.89
C PHE A 83 -5.02 -4.35 -31.83
N SER A 84 -4.90 -4.17 -33.15
CA SER A 84 -6.01 -4.37 -34.10
C SER A 84 -6.47 -5.82 -34.23
N GLY A 85 -5.58 -6.78 -33.95
CA GLY A 85 -5.88 -8.22 -33.91
C GLY A 85 -6.69 -8.69 -32.69
N TYR A 86 -7.04 -7.79 -31.75
CA TYR A 86 -7.76 -8.12 -30.52
C TYR A 86 -9.25 -7.72 -30.55
N THR A 87 -9.78 -7.40 -31.74
CA THR A 87 -11.21 -7.11 -31.93
C THR A 87 -11.97 -8.40 -32.26
N ASP A 88 -12.39 -9.14 -31.24
CA ASP A 88 -13.45 -10.13 -31.47
C ASP A 88 -14.81 -9.53 -31.12
N ALA A 89 -15.43 -8.97 -32.16
CA ALA A 89 -16.84 -8.58 -32.15
C ALA A 89 -17.76 -9.80 -32.46
N ASN A 90 -17.22 -11.01 -32.51
CA ASN A 90 -18.00 -12.24 -32.61
C ASN A 90 -17.90 -12.99 -31.27
N GLU A 91 -18.97 -12.92 -30.48
CA GLU A 91 -19.08 -13.34 -29.07
C GLU A 91 -18.89 -14.86 -28.79
N GLU A 92 -18.30 -15.67 -29.67
CA GLU A 92 -18.28 -17.13 -29.53
C GLU A 92 -16.92 -17.76 -29.15
N GLU A 93 -15.79 -17.05 -29.24
CA GLU A 93 -14.49 -17.61 -28.87
C GLU A 93 -13.66 -16.63 -28.02
N TRP A 94 -13.62 -16.86 -26.69
CA TRP A 94 -12.84 -16.04 -25.77
C TRP A 94 -11.33 -16.34 -25.94
N HIS A 95 -10.63 -15.60 -26.79
CA HIS A 95 -9.18 -15.69 -26.87
C HIS A 95 -8.55 -15.02 -25.63
N PRO A 96 -7.76 -15.72 -24.80
CA PRO A 96 -7.05 -15.08 -23.71
C PRO A 96 -6.06 -14.06 -24.29
N PHE A 97 -6.30 -12.77 -24.01
CA PHE A 97 -5.45 -11.69 -24.46
C PHE A 97 -4.00 -11.94 -23.99
N THR A 98 -3.10 -12.23 -24.92
CA THR A 98 -1.67 -12.35 -24.60
C THR A 98 -1.11 -10.94 -24.43
N PRO A 99 -0.53 -10.61 -23.26
CA PRO A 99 0.13 -9.33 -23.05
C PRO A 99 1.18 -9.03 -24.13
N GLN A 100 1.14 -7.84 -24.71
CA GLN A 100 2.21 -7.35 -25.58
C GLN A 100 3.28 -6.69 -24.73
N ARG A 101 4.54 -7.14 -24.85
CA ARG A 101 5.67 -6.52 -24.15
C ARG A 101 5.91 -5.11 -24.70
N ILE A 102 6.10 -4.16 -23.79
CA ILE A 102 6.62 -2.83 -24.12
C ILE A 102 8.16 -2.93 -24.16
N PRO A 103 8.85 -2.51 -25.23
CA PRO A 103 10.31 -2.47 -25.32
C PRO A 103 10.90 -1.66 -24.17
N SER A 104 11.97 -2.19 -23.59
CA SER A 104 12.61 -1.56 -22.42
C SER A 104 13.09 -0.15 -22.73
N GLU A 105 13.56 0.10 -23.96
CA GLU A 105 14.02 1.41 -24.42
C GLU A 105 12.94 2.50 -24.37
N ASP A 106 11.67 2.12 -24.38
CA ASP A 106 10.56 3.07 -24.32
C ASP A 106 10.14 3.37 -22.88
N ILE A 107 10.14 2.37 -21.99
CA ILE A 107 9.47 2.43 -20.67
C ILE A 107 10.41 2.30 -19.46
N SER A 108 11.60 1.75 -19.65
CA SER A 108 12.60 1.58 -18.59
C SER A 108 13.50 2.81 -18.56
N ILE A 109 13.52 3.52 -17.45
CA ILE A 109 14.31 4.75 -17.25
C ILE A 109 15.52 4.40 -16.38
N PRO A 110 16.76 4.42 -16.91
CA PRO A 110 17.96 4.20 -16.12
C PRO A 110 18.19 5.39 -15.18
N LEU A 111 18.39 5.13 -13.88
CA LEU A 111 18.68 6.19 -12.90
C LEU A 111 20.18 6.49 -12.73
N GLY A 112 21.03 5.83 -13.52
CA GLY A 112 22.49 6.01 -13.48
C GLY A 112 23.16 5.36 -12.26
N SER A 113 24.31 5.89 -11.85
CA SER A 113 25.00 5.47 -10.62
C SER A 113 24.32 6.05 -9.37
N MET A 114 24.80 5.66 -8.18
CA MET A 114 24.38 6.27 -6.92
C MET A 114 24.47 7.81 -6.97
N GLY A 115 23.43 8.49 -6.49
CA GLY A 115 23.25 9.94 -6.58
C GLY A 115 22.71 10.45 -7.93
N GLY A 116 22.62 9.58 -8.94
CA GLY A 116 21.95 9.87 -10.20
C GLY A 116 20.47 10.14 -9.98
N ASN A 117 19.87 10.92 -10.88
CA ASN A 117 18.45 11.26 -10.79
C ASN A 117 17.82 11.40 -12.16
N PHE A 118 16.49 11.26 -12.17
CA PHE A 118 15.63 11.56 -13.30
C PHE A 118 14.49 12.46 -12.80
N SER A 119 14.16 13.50 -13.55
CA SER A 119 13.06 14.39 -13.21
C SER A 119 12.21 14.70 -14.43
N PHE A 120 10.91 14.82 -14.21
CA PHE A 120 9.97 15.27 -15.22
C PHE A 120 8.85 16.08 -14.58
N GLN A 121 8.11 16.79 -15.43
CA GLN A 121 6.96 17.60 -15.03
C GLN A 121 5.70 16.82 -15.35
N LEU A 122 4.76 16.67 -14.41
CA LEU A 122 3.46 16.10 -14.75
C LEU A 122 2.80 16.97 -15.84
N PRO A 123 2.29 16.40 -16.95
CA PRO A 123 1.65 17.19 -18.01
C PRO A 123 0.14 17.31 -17.82
N THR A 124 -0.43 16.54 -16.89
CA THR A 124 -1.88 16.37 -16.67
C THR A 124 -2.15 15.94 -15.22
N PHE A 125 -3.41 15.91 -14.82
CA PHE A 125 -3.86 15.29 -13.57
C PHE A 125 -3.85 13.77 -13.71
N VAL A 126 -3.36 13.08 -12.68
CA VAL A 126 -3.11 11.64 -12.72
C VAL A 126 -3.67 10.94 -11.49
N SER A 127 -4.08 9.70 -11.70
CA SER A 127 -4.49 8.77 -10.63
C SER A 127 -3.86 7.42 -10.88
N ALA A 128 -3.93 6.53 -9.88
CA ALA A 128 -3.39 5.17 -9.95
C ALA A 128 -1.95 5.12 -10.51
N CYS A 129 -1.10 6.07 -10.10
CA CYS A 129 0.29 6.05 -10.52
C CYS A 129 1.11 5.09 -9.67
N ARG A 130 2.00 4.37 -10.34
CA ARG A 130 3.01 3.50 -9.73
C ARG A 130 4.37 3.83 -10.31
N ALA A 131 5.29 4.18 -9.42
CA ALA A 131 6.70 4.31 -9.73
C ALA A 131 7.41 3.03 -9.31
N TYR A 132 7.55 2.09 -10.24
CA TYR A 132 8.31 0.87 -10.06
C TYR A 132 9.81 1.19 -10.08
N TYR A 133 10.58 0.51 -9.25
CA TYR A 133 12.03 0.59 -9.24
C TYR A 133 12.62 -0.80 -9.03
N ALA A 134 13.69 -1.10 -9.76
CA ALA A 134 14.23 -2.45 -9.85
C ALA A 134 15.74 -2.47 -10.01
N LYS A 135 16.34 -3.62 -9.67
CA LYS A 135 17.65 -4.04 -10.16
C LYS A 135 17.49 -4.71 -11.53
N GLY A 136 17.88 -4.01 -12.58
CA GLY A 136 17.66 -4.40 -13.96
C GLY A 136 16.28 -4.01 -14.49
N GLU A 137 16.04 -4.25 -15.77
CA GLU A 137 14.83 -3.82 -16.48
C GLU A 137 13.64 -4.75 -16.20
N LEU A 138 12.53 -4.19 -15.72
CA LEU A 138 11.29 -4.94 -15.56
C LEU A 138 10.69 -5.28 -16.92
N TRP A 139 10.16 -6.49 -17.03
CA TRP A 139 9.23 -6.84 -18.10
C TRP A 139 7.88 -6.18 -17.79
N MET A 140 7.48 -5.26 -18.67
CA MET A 140 6.18 -4.58 -18.63
C MET A 140 5.41 -4.92 -19.90
N GLY A 141 4.10 -5.09 -19.76
CA GLY A 141 3.23 -5.35 -20.90
C GLY A 141 2.04 -4.41 -20.98
N ALA A 142 1.28 -4.57 -22.05
CA ALA A 142 0.00 -3.92 -22.26
C ALA A 142 -1.02 -4.91 -22.81
N VAL A 143 -2.27 -4.73 -22.41
CA VAL A 143 -3.37 -5.60 -22.82
C VAL A 143 -4.67 -4.82 -22.95
N PRO A 144 -5.52 -5.12 -23.96
CA PRO A 144 -6.88 -4.59 -23.99
C PRO A 144 -7.68 -5.03 -22.76
N GLY A 145 -8.24 -4.07 -22.05
CA GLY A 145 -9.20 -4.28 -20.98
C GLY A 145 -10.61 -4.50 -21.52
N ALA A 146 -11.45 -5.15 -20.72
CA ALA A 146 -12.87 -5.36 -21.04
C ALA A 146 -13.67 -4.04 -21.17
N ASP A 147 -13.12 -2.93 -20.66
CA ASP A 147 -13.66 -1.58 -20.76
C ASP A 147 -13.17 -0.83 -22.03
N GLY A 148 -12.44 -1.50 -22.92
CA GLY A 148 -11.91 -0.93 -24.15
C GLY A 148 -10.64 -0.08 -23.98
N ARG A 149 -10.12 0.06 -22.75
CA ARG A 149 -8.84 0.75 -22.49
C ARG A 149 -7.68 -0.23 -22.64
N ILE A 150 -6.54 0.22 -23.16
CA ILE A 150 -5.31 -0.56 -23.05
C ILE A 150 -4.77 -0.34 -21.63
N GLY A 151 -4.68 -1.42 -20.84
CA GLY A 151 -4.14 -1.39 -19.48
C GLY A 151 -2.71 -1.90 -19.45
N ALA A 152 -1.92 -1.39 -18.50
CA ALA A 152 -0.62 -1.96 -18.18
C ALA A 152 -0.79 -3.39 -17.63
N VAL A 153 0.12 -4.27 -18.01
CA VAL A 153 0.35 -5.57 -17.38
C VAL A 153 1.51 -5.39 -16.42
N GLU A 154 1.16 -5.38 -15.15
CA GLU A 154 2.08 -5.13 -14.04
C GLU A 154 2.82 -6.42 -13.64
N PRO A 155 4.00 -6.30 -13.00
CA PRO A 155 4.73 -7.46 -12.50
C PRO A 155 3.91 -8.29 -11.50
N ALA A 156 3.84 -9.61 -11.69
CA ALA A 156 3.11 -10.52 -10.79
C ALA A 156 4.05 -11.29 -9.86
N PHE A 157 4.37 -10.73 -8.69
CA PHE A 157 5.30 -11.33 -7.71
C PHE A 157 4.84 -12.67 -7.12
N THR A 158 3.54 -13.00 -7.20
CA THR A 158 2.99 -14.28 -6.71
C THR A 158 2.99 -15.38 -7.77
N ASN A 159 3.35 -15.08 -9.02
CA ASN A 159 3.36 -16.03 -10.12
C ASN A 159 4.80 -16.47 -10.44
N PRO A 160 5.20 -17.73 -10.13
CA PRO A 160 6.54 -18.23 -10.44
C PRO A 160 6.91 -18.22 -11.92
N GLY A 161 5.92 -18.13 -12.82
CA GLY A 161 6.12 -17.99 -14.27
C GLY A 161 6.25 -16.56 -14.77
N ASP A 162 6.17 -15.55 -13.89
CA ASP A 162 6.35 -14.15 -14.27
C ASP A 162 7.83 -13.84 -14.54
N ASN A 163 8.12 -13.04 -15.58
CA ASN A 163 9.49 -12.68 -15.95
C ASN A 163 10.21 -11.87 -14.86
N ASN A 164 9.45 -11.21 -13.99
CA ASN A 164 9.95 -10.40 -12.88
C ASN A 164 10.00 -11.17 -11.56
N TYR A 165 9.63 -12.45 -11.52
CA TYR A 165 9.46 -13.23 -10.29
C TYR A 165 10.76 -13.33 -9.46
N ASN A 166 11.91 -13.49 -10.11
CA ASN A 166 13.21 -13.56 -9.42
C ASN A 166 13.96 -12.22 -9.38
N MET A 167 13.34 -11.14 -9.86
CA MET A 167 13.97 -9.82 -9.86
C MET A 167 13.75 -9.12 -8.52
N SER A 168 14.71 -8.26 -8.15
CA SER A 168 14.52 -7.34 -7.02
C SER A 168 13.86 -6.07 -7.52
N TRP A 169 12.66 -5.78 -7.02
CA TRP A 169 11.85 -4.64 -7.41
C TRP A 169 10.81 -4.32 -6.34
N ALA A 170 10.38 -3.06 -6.29
CA ALA A 170 9.23 -2.61 -5.52
C ALA A 170 8.64 -1.35 -6.19
N PHE A 171 7.65 -0.72 -5.57
CA PHE A 171 7.03 0.48 -6.11
C PHE A 171 6.51 1.41 -5.02
N ALA A 172 6.43 2.69 -5.36
CA ALA A 172 5.67 3.69 -4.62
C ALA A 172 4.43 4.09 -5.43
N GLU A 173 3.35 4.42 -4.73
CA GLU A 173 2.08 4.80 -5.35
C GLU A 173 1.87 6.30 -5.15
N PHE A 174 1.31 6.98 -6.15
CA PHE A 174 0.92 8.38 -6.00
C PHE A 174 -0.28 8.75 -6.86
N ALA A 175 -0.89 9.88 -6.53
CA ALA A 175 -1.88 10.53 -7.37
C ALA A 175 -1.94 12.03 -7.13
N TRP A 176 -2.35 12.73 -8.18
CA TRP A 176 -2.59 14.15 -8.19
C TRP A 176 -3.84 14.44 -9.00
N VAL A 177 -4.97 14.48 -8.31
CA VAL A 177 -6.28 14.72 -8.90
C VAL A 177 -6.74 16.12 -8.56
N LYS A 178 -7.36 16.79 -9.53
CA LYS A 178 -7.84 18.17 -9.36
C LYS A 178 -8.91 18.24 -8.27
N ASN A 179 -8.81 19.24 -7.39
CA ASN A 179 -9.72 19.43 -6.25
C ASN A 179 -9.65 18.34 -5.17
N GLU A 180 -8.63 17.49 -5.21
CA GLU A 180 -8.35 16.48 -4.19
C GLU A 180 -7.01 16.78 -3.48
N THR A 181 -6.52 15.85 -2.67
CA THR A 181 -5.16 15.91 -2.14
C THR A 181 -4.22 15.15 -3.07
N PHE A 182 -3.03 15.69 -3.32
CA PHE A 182 -1.91 14.87 -3.76
C PHE A 182 -1.62 13.88 -2.64
N VAL A 183 -1.50 12.60 -2.99
CA VAL A 183 -1.14 11.53 -2.06
C VAL A 183 0.01 10.74 -2.63
N VAL A 184 0.94 10.32 -1.78
CA VAL A 184 2.00 9.37 -2.11
C VAL A 184 2.29 8.48 -0.91
N ASN A 185 2.58 7.22 -1.17
CA ASN A 185 2.90 6.24 -0.14
C ASN A 185 3.94 5.22 -0.63
N PRO A 186 4.75 4.66 0.29
CA PRO A 186 5.44 3.41 0.04
C PRO A 186 4.39 2.29 -0.13
N SER A 187 4.75 1.20 -0.80
CA SER A 187 3.87 0.04 -0.92
C SER A 187 4.52 -1.19 -0.29
N SER A 188 4.12 -1.47 0.95
CA SER A 188 4.51 -2.70 1.68
C SER A 188 3.30 -3.61 1.94
N VAL A 189 2.12 -3.27 1.39
CA VAL A 189 0.87 -4.03 1.55
C VAL A 189 0.94 -5.41 0.90
N ASP A 190 1.70 -5.51 -0.20
CA ASP A 190 1.87 -6.75 -0.96
C ASP A 190 3.14 -7.50 -0.58
N PHE A 191 4.26 -6.79 -0.50
CA PHE A 191 5.57 -7.33 -0.09
C PHE A 191 6.56 -6.18 0.20
N VAL A 192 7.64 -6.50 0.92
CA VAL A 192 8.83 -5.64 1.07
C VAL A 192 9.99 -6.20 0.24
N ASP A 193 10.60 -5.32 -0.56
CA ASP A 193 11.90 -5.56 -1.19
C ASP A 193 12.80 -4.33 -1.13
N ILE A 194 12.87 -3.54 -2.21
CA ILE A 194 13.69 -2.34 -2.27
C ILE A 194 13.00 -1.24 -1.45
N GLY A 195 13.71 -0.67 -0.47
CA GLY A 195 13.21 0.43 0.34
C GLY A 195 13.08 1.73 -0.44
N VAL A 196 12.16 2.59 -0.01
CA VAL A 196 11.94 3.92 -0.60
C VAL A 196 11.77 4.95 0.51
N ALA A 197 12.36 6.13 0.30
CA ALA A 197 12.06 7.32 1.09
C ALA A 197 11.38 8.35 0.20
N LEU A 198 10.54 9.21 0.78
CA LEU A 198 9.75 10.18 0.03
C LEU A 198 9.89 11.57 0.62
N ASN A 199 9.95 12.58 -0.25
CA ASN A 199 9.70 13.97 0.09
C ASN A 199 8.53 14.48 -0.73
N LEU A 200 7.63 15.22 -0.10
CA LEU A 200 6.59 15.99 -0.77
C LEU A 200 6.70 17.46 -0.36
N THR A 201 7.19 18.28 -1.29
CA THR A 201 7.45 19.70 -1.06
C THR A 201 6.28 20.54 -1.56
N ARG A 202 5.84 21.47 -0.72
CA ARG A 202 4.75 22.40 -1.02
C ARG A 202 5.25 23.59 -1.82
N MET A 203 4.50 24.02 -2.83
CA MET A 203 4.85 25.21 -3.63
C MET A 203 4.49 26.54 -2.95
N ASP A 204 3.54 26.53 -2.00
CA ASP A 204 3.06 27.74 -1.32
C ASP A 204 3.99 28.23 -0.21
N SER A 205 4.76 27.32 0.38
CA SER A 205 5.53 27.53 1.62
C SER A 205 6.96 26.99 1.55
N ASN A 206 7.28 26.14 0.56
CA ASN A 206 8.52 25.35 0.49
C ASN A 206 8.73 24.38 1.68
N GLU A 207 7.70 24.17 2.52
CA GLU A 207 7.73 23.11 3.52
C GLU A 207 7.79 21.74 2.83
N THR A 208 8.56 20.82 3.40
CA THR A 208 8.72 19.45 2.89
C THR A 208 8.24 18.45 3.93
N LEU A 209 7.25 17.65 3.54
CA LEU A 209 6.84 16.48 4.28
C LEU A 209 7.75 15.31 3.88
N SER A 210 7.97 14.36 4.78
CA SER A 210 9.00 13.34 4.61
C SER A 210 8.63 12.02 5.26
N ILE A 211 9.04 10.93 4.60
CA ILE A 211 9.24 9.63 5.23
C ILE A 211 10.67 9.17 4.96
N GLU A 212 11.29 8.56 5.97
CA GLU A 212 12.69 8.18 5.95
C GLU A 212 12.94 6.82 5.27
N GLY A 213 11.91 5.97 5.22
CA GLY A 213 11.95 4.66 4.58
C GLY A 213 12.76 3.61 5.34
N LEU A 214 12.82 2.42 4.74
CA LEU A 214 13.43 1.23 5.33
C LEU A 214 14.95 1.40 5.60
N PHE A 215 15.45 0.69 6.61
CA PHE A 215 16.89 0.48 6.76
C PHE A 215 17.46 -0.34 5.58
N PRO A 216 18.75 -0.17 5.21
CA PRO A 216 19.35 -0.87 4.06
C PRO A 216 19.21 -2.40 4.07
N ASP A 217 19.17 -3.02 5.25
CA ASP A 217 19.03 -4.48 5.44
C ASP A 217 17.66 -4.91 6.00
N ALA A 218 16.66 -4.02 5.96
CA ALA A 218 15.33 -4.24 6.54
C ALA A 218 14.71 -5.58 6.13
N LYS A 219 14.77 -5.93 4.84
CA LYS A 219 14.21 -7.18 4.31
C LYS A 219 14.78 -8.42 5.04
N HIS A 220 16.08 -8.43 5.33
CA HIS A 220 16.71 -9.54 6.06
C HIS A 220 16.26 -9.58 7.52
N HIS A 221 16.27 -8.44 8.22
CA HIS A 221 15.81 -8.35 9.61
C HIS A 221 14.34 -8.72 9.75
N MET A 222 13.46 -8.27 8.84
CA MET A 222 12.06 -8.66 8.80
C MET A 222 11.92 -10.18 8.68
N CYS A 223 12.62 -10.80 7.73
CA CYS A 223 12.55 -12.24 7.57
C CYS A 223 13.06 -13.00 8.81
N GLU A 224 14.09 -12.48 9.51
CA GLU A 224 14.56 -13.04 10.77
C GLU A 224 13.55 -12.87 11.91
N GLN A 225 12.86 -11.73 12.00
CA GLN A 225 11.77 -11.51 12.96
C GLN A 225 10.64 -12.51 12.72
N LEU A 226 10.14 -12.60 11.49
CA LEU A 226 9.04 -13.50 11.12
C LEU A 226 9.39 -14.98 11.35
N LYS A 227 10.64 -15.39 11.11
CA LYS A 227 11.12 -16.74 11.44
C LYS A 227 11.05 -17.08 12.93
N LYS A 228 11.24 -16.10 13.83
CA LYS A 228 11.19 -16.35 15.28
C LYS A 228 9.78 -16.64 15.78
N VAL A 229 8.78 -16.04 15.14
CA VAL A 229 7.36 -16.15 15.52
C VAL A 229 6.58 -17.18 14.67
N SER A 230 7.19 -17.70 13.60
CA SER A 230 6.57 -18.67 12.70
C SER A 230 6.30 -20.01 13.40
N THR A 231 5.07 -20.52 13.24
CA THR A 231 4.66 -21.86 13.69
C THR A 231 3.94 -22.58 12.54
N PRO A 232 3.65 -23.89 12.64
CA PRO A 232 2.84 -24.59 11.63
C PRO A 232 1.43 -23.98 11.46
N ASP A 233 0.87 -23.43 12.54
CA ASP A 233 -0.47 -22.82 12.54
C ASP A 233 -0.44 -21.35 12.10
N ALA A 234 0.70 -20.68 12.22
CA ALA A 234 0.93 -19.29 11.80
C ALA A 234 2.28 -19.20 11.04
N PRO A 235 2.31 -19.57 9.75
CA PRO A 235 3.54 -19.72 8.99
C PRO A 235 4.08 -18.39 8.44
N TRP A 236 4.32 -17.40 9.32
CA TRP A 236 4.82 -16.06 8.95
C TRP A 236 6.06 -16.09 8.05
N SER A 237 6.95 -17.06 8.26
CA SER A 237 8.19 -17.17 7.50
C SER A 237 8.03 -17.69 6.07
N ASP A 238 6.86 -18.21 5.69
CA ASP A 238 6.55 -18.63 4.31
C ASP A 238 6.53 -17.42 3.35
N GLY A 239 6.39 -16.20 3.89
CA GLY A 239 6.50 -14.96 3.12
C GLY A 239 7.94 -14.65 2.68
N CYS A 240 8.96 -15.24 3.30
CA CYS A 240 10.36 -15.02 2.91
C CYS A 240 10.67 -15.73 1.58
N HIS A 241 10.73 -14.97 0.48
CA HIS A 241 10.94 -15.51 -0.85
C HIS A 241 12.41 -15.43 -1.29
N TYR A 242 12.95 -16.55 -1.78
CA TYR A 242 14.35 -16.68 -2.21
C TYR A 242 14.45 -16.96 -3.70
N ASP A 243 15.46 -16.40 -4.39
CA ASP A 243 15.75 -16.74 -5.77
C ASP A 243 16.36 -18.16 -5.91
N GLY A 244 16.58 -18.61 -7.15
CA GLY A 244 17.21 -19.90 -7.44
C GLY A 244 18.66 -20.04 -6.96
N GLN A 245 19.28 -18.94 -6.52
CA GLN A 245 20.63 -18.90 -5.96
C GLN A 245 20.64 -18.83 -4.42
N GLY A 246 19.46 -18.75 -3.79
CA GLY A 246 19.28 -18.68 -2.34
C GLY A 246 19.35 -17.26 -1.76
N ASN A 247 19.31 -16.22 -2.58
CA ASN A 247 19.26 -14.84 -2.08
C ASN A 247 17.83 -14.45 -1.73
N LEU A 248 17.63 -13.76 -0.61
CA LEU A 248 16.33 -13.23 -0.23
C LEU A 248 15.92 -12.11 -1.20
N THR A 249 14.88 -12.36 -1.98
CA THR A 249 14.38 -11.39 -2.97
C THR A 249 13.31 -10.50 -2.37
N ARG A 250 12.35 -11.03 -1.61
CA ARG A 250 11.29 -10.23 -0.97
C ARG A 250 10.71 -10.91 0.26
N VAL A 251 10.04 -10.13 1.10
CA VAL A 251 9.20 -10.63 2.19
C VAL A 251 7.75 -10.33 1.83
N VAL A 252 6.97 -11.35 1.52
CA VAL A 252 5.59 -11.27 1.04
C VAL A 252 4.62 -11.09 2.22
N ALA A 253 3.64 -10.20 2.05
CA ALA A 253 2.63 -9.92 3.06
C ALA A 253 1.69 -11.12 3.31
N PRO A 254 1.12 -11.24 4.52
CA PRO A 254 0.35 -12.41 4.94
C PRO A 254 -0.91 -12.67 4.12
N THR A 255 -1.50 -11.62 3.52
CA THR A 255 -2.66 -11.75 2.62
C THR A 255 -2.40 -12.67 1.41
N HIS A 256 -1.13 -12.86 1.02
CA HIS A 256 -0.72 -13.71 -0.11
C HIS A 256 -0.22 -15.09 0.29
N ILE A 257 0.06 -15.33 1.58
CA ILE A 257 0.48 -16.63 2.11
C ILE A 257 -0.58 -17.31 2.98
N ALA A 258 -1.62 -16.59 3.40
CA ALA A 258 -2.77 -17.13 4.13
C ALA A 258 -3.66 -17.99 3.19
N GLN A 259 -3.17 -19.19 2.87
CA GLN A 259 -3.93 -20.25 2.21
C GLN A 259 -5.00 -20.83 3.15
N GLU A 260 -5.88 -21.67 2.62
CA GLU A 260 -6.95 -22.30 3.42
C GLU A 260 -6.39 -23.03 4.66
N GLY A 261 -6.92 -22.72 5.84
CA GLY A 261 -6.47 -23.25 7.14
C GLY A 261 -5.31 -22.50 7.81
N ALA A 262 -4.46 -21.79 7.05
CA ALA A 262 -3.33 -21.06 7.63
C ALA A 262 -3.82 -19.90 8.51
N PHE A 263 -3.18 -19.70 9.67
CA PHE A 263 -3.51 -18.67 10.66
C PHE A 263 -4.88 -18.82 11.35
N GLU A 264 -5.69 -19.84 11.04
CA GLU A 264 -7.00 -20.00 11.69
C GLU A 264 -6.88 -20.24 13.19
N ALA A 265 -5.99 -21.16 13.61
CA ALA A 265 -5.75 -21.41 15.03
C ALA A 265 -5.08 -20.22 15.76
N TYR A 266 -4.45 -19.32 15.00
CA TYR A 266 -3.88 -18.07 15.53
C TYR A 266 -4.97 -17.01 15.76
N TRP A 267 -5.87 -16.80 14.79
CA TRP A 267 -6.89 -15.74 14.86
C TRP A 267 -8.19 -16.14 15.55
N ASN A 268 -8.67 -17.38 15.39
CA ASN A 268 -9.99 -17.79 15.88
C ASN A 268 -10.18 -17.57 17.40
N PRO A 269 -9.22 -17.93 18.27
CA PRO A 269 -9.36 -17.66 19.70
C PRO A 269 -9.46 -16.16 20.03
N TYR A 270 -8.78 -15.29 19.26
CA TYR A 270 -8.87 -13.84 19.42
C TYR A 270 -10.21 -13.29 18.91
N ILE A 271 -10.72 -13.80 17.79
CA ILE A 271 -12.05 -13.45 17.26
C ILE A 271 -13.14 -13.82 18.26
N ASP A 272 -13.06 -14.99 18.88
CA ASP A 272 -14.03 -15.40 19.91
C ASP A 272 -13.97 -14.47 21.15
N GLN A 273 -12.76 -14.03 21.55
CA GLN A 273 -12.60 -13.03 22.62
C GLN A 273 -13.23 -11.69 22.23
N VAL A 274 -12.99 -11.20 21.02
CA VAL A 274 -13.61 -9.98 20.47
C VAL A 274 -15.14 -10.08 20.49
N LEU A 275 -15.69 -11.16 19.97
CA LEU A 275 -17.14 -11.40 19.94
C LEU A 275 -17.75 -11.46 21.35
N ALA A 276 -17.08 -12.11 22.31
CA ALA A 276 -17.60 -12.23 23.67
C ALA A 276 -17.49 -10.89 24.42
N HIS A 277 -16.35 -10.21 24.30
CA HIS A 277 -16.11 -8.93 24.98
C HIS A 277 -17.11 -7.86 24.55
N TYR A 278 -17.33 -7.71 23.24
CA TYR A 278 -18.19 -6.65 22.71
C TYR A 278 -19.69 -6.96 22.74
N ALA A 279 -20.07 -8.17 23.19
CA ALA A 279 -21.47 -8.48 23.50
C ALA A 279 -21.90 -7.75 24.78
N GLU A 280 -21.00 -7.66 25.76
CA GLU A 280 -21.27 -7.03 27.06
C GLU A 280 -20.86 -5.55 27.06
N ASN A 281 -19.73 -5.22 26.43
CA ASN A 281 -19.11 -3.89 26.46
C ASN A 281 -19.18 -3.25 25.06
N PRO A 282 -19.83 -2.10 24.82
CA PRO A 282 -19.82 -1.49 23.50
C PRO A 282 -18.41 -1.16 22.99
N LEU A 283 -18.12 -1.52 21.75
CA LEU A 283 -16.98 -0.97 21.00
C LEU A 283 -17.32 0.46 20.58
N VAL A 284 -16.46 1.43 20.92
CA VAL A 284 -16.58 2.79 20.40
C VAL A 284 -15.66 2.92 19.18
N VAL A 285 -16.25 3.26 18.04
CA VAL A 285 -15.55 3.53 16.78
C VAL A 285 -15.67 5.01 16.45
N ARG A 286 -14.54 5.67 16.18
CA ARG A 286 -14.49 7.08 15.79
C ARG A 286 -14.32 7.17 14.29
N ILE A 287 -15.24 7.88 13.64
CA ILE A 287 -15.23 8.11 12.19
C ILE A 287 -15.47 9.59 11.88
N GLY A 288 -15.28 9.97 10.62
CA GLY A 288 -15.75 11.27 10.14
C GLY A 288 -17.25 11.43 10.41
N GLY A 289 -17.62 12.40 11.25
CA GLY A 289 -19.02 12.62 11.67
C GLY A 289 -19.38 12.10 13.08
N GLY A 290 -18.40 11.60 13.85
CA GLY A 290 -18.54 11.38 15.29
C GLY A 290 -18.28 9.93 15.73
N GLU A 291 -18.64 9.63 16.97
CA GLU A 291 -18.50 8.28 17.54
C GLU A 291 -19.70 7.41 17.18
N ARG A 292 -19.47 6.10 17.09
CA ARG A 292 -20.49 5.06 16.93
C ARG A 292 -20.26 3.96 17.94
N GLN A 293 -21.34 3.52 18.59
CA GLN A 293 -21.29 2.33 19.42
C GLN A 293 -21.61 1.12 18.59
N CYS A 294 -20.78 0.10 18.71
CA CYS A 294 -20.96 -1.20 18.10
C CYS A 294 -21.05 -2.28 19.19
N ARG A 295 -21.89 -3.28 18.96
CA ARG A 295 -22.04 -4.46 19.81
C ARG A 295 -22.05 -5.72 18.96
N THR A 296 -21.42 -6.76 19.48
CA THR A 296 -21.47 -8.08 18.89
C THR A 296 -22.58 -8.92 19.51
N ASP A 297 -23.02 -9.94 18.79
CA ASP A 297 -23.82 -11.04 19.32
C ASP A 297 -23.03 -12.32 19.07
N PHE A 298 -22.67 -13.01 20.15
CA PHE A 298 -21.78 -14.17 20.10
C PHE A 298 -22.45 -15.38 19.43
N GLU A 299 -23.76 -15.59 19.64
CA GLU A 299 -24.46 -16.78 19.13
C GLU A 299 -24.77 -16.67 17.64
N SER A 300 -25.20 -15.49 17.20
CA SER A 300 -25.50 -15.21 15.79
C SER A 300 -24.28 -14.73 15.00
N GLU A 301 -23.17 -14.47 15.69
CA GLU A 301 -21.92 -13.95 15.12
C GLU A 301 -22.19 -12.69 14.30
N THR A 302 -22.92 -11.75 14.90
CA THR A 302 -23.26 -10.48 14.25
C THR A 302 -22.60 -9.30 14.94
N LEU A 303 -22.32 -8.26 14.16
CA LEU A 303 -21.89 -6.95 14.62
C LEU A 303 -22.98 -5.94 14.22
N SER A 304 -23.47 -5.18 15.19
CA SER A 304 -24.42 -4.09 14.99
C SER A 304 -23.81 -2.79 15.47
N CYS A 305 -24.04 -1.69 14.76
CA CYS A 305 -23.56 -0.37 15.15
C CYS A 305 -24.69 0.66 15.05
N ASP A 306 -24.59 1.75 15.80
CA ASP A 306 -25.54 2.86 15.71
C ASP A 306 -25.74 3.31 14.25
N GLY A 307 -26.98 3.25 13.76
CA GLY A 307 -27.33 3.66 12.40
C GLY A 307 -27.02 2.62 11.30
N ILE A 308 -26.38 1.50 11.64
CA ILE A 308 -25.98 0.45 10.68
C ILE A 308 -26.69 -0.87 11.02
N ALA A 309 -27.20 -1.55 9.99
CA ALA A 309 -27.87 -2.84 10.17
C ALA A 309 -26.87 -3.92 10.64
N PRO A 310 -27.32 -4.93 11.41
CA PRO A 310 -26.46 -6.05 11.81
C PRO A 310 -25.83 -6.74 10.60
N ILE A 311 -24.54 -7.02 10.68
CA ILE A 311 -23.80 -7.79 9.68
C ILE A 311 -23.23 -9.05 10.31
N HIS A 312 -23.09 -10.12 9.54
CA HIS A 312 -22.32 -11.28 10.00
C HIS A 312 -20.85 -10.87 10.18
N PHE A 313 -20.28 -11.19 11.34
CA PHE A 313 -18.96 -10.79 11.79
C PHE A 313 -18.20 -11.99 12.36
N ARG A 314 -17.66 -12.82 11.47
CA ARG A 314 -16.61 -13.79 11.77
C ARG A 314 -15.56 -13.73 10.66
N PRO A 315 -14.60 -12.79 10.74
CA PRO A 315 -13.59 -12.66 9.70
C PRO A 315 -12.64 -13.86 9.69
N THR A 316 -12.31 -14.35 8.52
CA THR A 316 -11.21 -15.30 8.31
C THR A 316 -9.85 -14.59 8.39
N PRO A 317 -8.72 -15.31 8.53
CA PRO A 317 -7.40 -14.69 8.44
C PRO A 317 -7.19 -13.86 7.16
N LYS A 318 -7.71 -14.36 6.03
CA LYS A 318 -7.67 -13.62 4.75
C LYS A 318 -8.49 -12.33 4.80
N ASP A 319 -9.65 -12.35 5.46
CA ASP A 319 -10.45 -11.13 5.66
C ASP A 319 -9.69 -10.11 6.50
N ILE A 320 -9.02 -10.54 7.58
CA ILE A 320 -8.24 -9.66 8.46
C ILE A 320 -7.05 -9.06 7.69
N PHE A 321 -6.18 -9.88 7.09
CA PHE A 321 -4.99 -9.39 6.41
C PHE A 321 -5.31 -8.55 5.16
N GLY A 322 -6.36 -8.93 4.42
CA GLY A 322 -6.71 -8.30 3.15
C GLY A 322 -7.70 -7.13 3.27
N CYS A 323 -8.42 -7.01 4.39
CA CYS A 323 -9.45 -6.01 4.64
C CYS A 323 -10.45 -5.78 3.48
N ASN A 324 -10.71 -6.78 2.63
CA ASN A 324 -11.47 -6.60 1.38
C ASN A 324 -12.47 -7.73 1.07
N SER A 325 -12.61 -8.68 1.99
CA SER A 325 -13.53 -9.82 1.90
C SER A 325 -14.30 -10.01 3.23
N GLY A 326 -15.25 -10.95 3.24
CA GLY A 326 -16.05 -11.26 4.43
C GLY A 326 -16.74 -10.02 5.03
N PRO A 327 -16.63 -9.76 6.35
CA PRO A 327 -17.23 -8.58 6.96
C PRO A 327 -16.63 -7.26 6.42
N PHE A 328 -15.41 -7.25 5.90
CA PHE A 328 -14.71 -6.05 5.45
C PHE A 328 -14.95 -5.69 3.97
N ALA A 329 -15.58 -6.55 3.17
CA ALA A 329 -15.79 -6.29 1.74
C ALA A 329 -16.60 -5.02 1.44
N ARG A 330 -17.64 -4.77 2.25
CA ARG A 330 -18.56 -3.61 2.25
C ARG A 330 -18.86 -2.96 0.90
N ARG A 331 -18.99 -3.77 -0.16
CA ARG A 331 -19.25 -3.29 -1.53
C ARG A 331 -20.65 -2.69 -1.60
N GLY A 332 -20.75 -1.41 -1.94
CA GLY A 332 -22.02 -0.69 -2.03
C GLY A 332 -22.61 -0.26 -0.68
N ALA A 333 -21.89 -0.47 0.43
CA ALA A 333 -22.28 0.08 1.72
C ALA A 333 -22.18 1.62 1.72
N VAL A 334 -22.87 2.26 2.66
CA VAL A 334 -22.74 3.71 2.88
C VAL A 334 -21.35 4.03 3.46
N GLU A 335 -20.86 5.25 3.24
CA GLU A 335 -19.51 5.66 3.67
C GLU A 335 -19.27 5.49 5.18
N GLU A 336 -20.32 5.68 5.98
CA GLU A 336 -20.29 5.47 7.42
C GLU A 336 -19.98 4.02 7.80
N GLU A 337 -20.64 3.06 7.17
CA GLU A 337 -20.40 1.63 7.39
C GLU A 337 -19.00 1.23 6.92
N LYS A 338 -18.55 1.77 5.79
CA LYS A 338 -17.17 1.55 5.31
C LYS A 338 -16.15 2.04 6.33
N ALA A 339 -16.31 3.28 6.82
CA ALA A 339 -15.40 3.87 7.80
C ALA A 339 -15.36 3.09 9.13
N ILE A 340 -16.50 2.53 9.56
CA ILE A 340 -16.52 1.65 10.74
C ILE A 340 -15.71 0.39 10.48
N MET A 341 -15.94 -0.29 9.35
CA MET A 341 -15.28 -1.56 9.05
C MET A 341 -13.79 -1.39 8.75
N THR A 342 -13.36 -0.28 8.16
CA THR A 342 -11.93 0.02 7.98
C THR A 342 -11.23 0.18 9.32
N ASN A 343 -11.86 0.90 10.27
CA ASN A 343 -11.32 1.07 11.62
C ASN A 343 -11.22 -0.25 12.38
N ILE A 344 -12.25 -1.10 12.30
CA ILE A 344 -12.23 -2.44 12.91
C ILE A 344 -11.14 -3.32 12.27
N CYS A 345 -10.98 -3.30 10.94
CA CYS A 345 -9.93 -4.09 10.29
C CYS A 345 -8.51 -3.63 10.70
N ALA A 346 -8.30 -2.33 10.83
CA ALA A 346 -7.03 -1.78 11.30
C ALA A 346 -6.72 -2.21 12.73
N ARG A 347 -7.70 -2.18 13.63
CA ARG A 347 -7.57 -2.67 15.00
C ARG A 347 -7.27 -4.17 15.08
N MET A 348 -7.92 -4.98 14.24
CA MET A 348 -7.62 -6.41 14.15
C MET A 348 -6.17 -6.65 13.72
N ASN A 349 -5.69 -5.97 12.67
CA ASN A 349 -4.29 -6.10 12.22
C ASN A 349 -3.29 -5.66 13.28
N ARG A 350 -3.58 -4.59 14.02
CA ARG A 350 -2.71 -4.06 15.08
C ARG A 350 -2.82 -4.84 16.40
N GLY A 351 -3.76 -5.77 16.51
CA GLY A 351 -4.07 -6.48 17.76
C GLY A 351 -4.64 -5.56 18.85
N THR A 352 -5.29 -4.45 18.48
CA THR A 352 -5.76 -3.41 19.41
C THR A 352 -7.27 -3.43 19.62
N MET A 353 -7.98 -4.50 19.24
CA MET A 353 -9.39 -4.62 19.65
C MET A 353 -9.47 -4.73 21.17
N ILE A 354 -8.70 -5.67 21.74
CA ILE A 354 -8.62 -5.92 23.17
C ILE A 354 -7.15 -5.85 23.58
N ASP A 355 -6.83 -5.13 24.67
CA ASP A 355 -5.49 -5.08 25.23
C ASP A 355 -5.10 -6.37 25.98
N SER A 356 -3.83 -6.48 26.40
CA SER A 356 -3.30 -7.66 27.07
C SER A 356 -3.93 -7.95 28.44
N ASP A 357 -4.57 -6.95 29.06
CA ASP A 357 -5.32 -7.05 30.32
C ASP A 357 -6.83 -7.35 30.08
N ASN A 358 -7.21 -7.67 28.85
CA ASN A 358 -8.59 -7.92 28.41
C ASN A 358 -9.53 -6.70 28.58
N ARG A 359 -8.99 -5.49 28.45
CA ARG A 359 -9.75 -4.23 28.43
C ARG A 359 -9.81 -3.69 27.01
N THR A 360 -10.74 -2.78 26.77
CA THR A 360 -10.77 -2.03 25.50
C THR A 360 -9.46 -1.27 25.38
N ALA A 361 -8.72 -1.48 24.28
CA ALA A 361 -7.56 -0.65 24.01
C ALA A 361 -8.01 0.82 24.03
N ASP A 362 -7.24 1.67 24.72
CA ASP A 362 -7.51 3.09 24.71
C ASP A 362 -7.39 3.57 23.26
N PRO A 363 -8.45 4.13 22.65
CA PRO A 363 -8.37 4.69 21.30
C PRO A 363 -7.29 5.79 21.17
N LEU A 364 -6.72 6.25 22.28
CA LEU A 364 -5.75 7.35 22.35
C LEU A 364 -4.29 6.92 22.61
N SER A 365 -3.97 5.63 22.58
CA SER A 365 -2.60 5.19 22.84
C SER A 365 -1.80 4.89 21.57
N SER A 366 -0.93 5.86 21.28
CA SER A 366 0.29 5.87 20.45
C SER A 366 0.83 4.54 19.91
N LYS A 367 1.62 4.64 18.82
CA LYS A 367 2.55 3.63 18.27
C LYS A 367 3.11 2.60 19.26
N MET A 368 3.39 3.00 20.51
CA MET A 368 3.94 2.13 21.55
C MET A 368 3.02 0.98 21.99
N LYS A 369 1.69 1.08 21.85
CA LYS A 369 0.76 0.00 22.25
C LYS A 369 0.25 -0.87 21.10
N ALA A 370 0.43 -0.42 19.86
CA ALA A 370 0.12 -1.26 18.71
C ALA A 370 1.04 -2.49 18.77
N TYR A 371 0.49 -3.69 18.51
CA TYR A 371 1.21 -4.96 18.53
C TYR A 371 1.64 -5.47 19.93
N GLU A 372 1.12 -4.92 21.03
CA GLU A 372 1.35 -5.48 22.38
C GLU A 372 0.52 -6.76 22.65
N SER A 373 -0.57 -6.97 21.91
CA SER A 373 -1.35 -8.21 21.97
C SER A 373 -0.53 -9.38 21.44
N SER A 374 -0.64 -10.56 22.05
CA SER A 374 -0.05 -11.80 21.53
C SER A 374 -0.60 -12.24 20.18
N VAL A 375 -1.72 -11.66 19.73
CA VAL A 375 -2.34 -11.92 18.42
C VAL A 375 -2.45 -10.60 17.66
N HIS A 376 -1.66 -10.48 16.60
CA HIS A 376 -1.63 -9.32 15.71
C HIS A 376 -0.98 -9.69 14.35
N ASN A 377 -0.86 -8.72 13.45
CA ASN A 377 -0.18 -8.90 12.17
C ASN A 377 1.34 -8.70 12.33
N GLU A 378 2.07 -9.78 12.59
CA GLU A 378 3.54 -9.80 12.79
C GLU A 378 4.31 -9.24 11.58
N TYR A 379 3.79 -9.41 10.36
CA TYR A 379 4.39 -8.79 9.16
C TYR A 379 4.30 -7.27 9.22
N SER A 380 3.15 -6.73 9.61
CA SER A 380 2.96 -5.29 9.73
C SER A 380 3.85 -4.71 10.83
N GLU A 381 3.94 -5.37 11.98
CA GLU A 381 4.88 -4.99 13.03
C GLU A 381 6.33 -4.98 12.50
N ALA A 382 6.73 -6.04 11.78
CA ALA A 382 8.06 -6.12 11.19
C ALA A 382 8.34 -5.01 10.17
N VAL A 383 7.35 -4.59 9.37
CA VAL A 383 7.47 -3.41 8.50
C VAL A 383 7.79 -2.18 9.35
N HIS A 384 6.94 -1.82 10.32
CA HIS A 384 7.16 -0.62 11.14
C HIS A 384 8.47 -0.66 11.92
N ASN A 385 8.85 -1.81 12.48
CA ASN A 385 10.10 -1.98 13.23
C ASN A 385 11.36 -1.78 12.39
N ASN A 386 11.24 -1.88 11.06
CA ASN A 386 12.34 -1.73 10.12
C ASN A 386 12.26 -0.47 9.25
N GLU A 387 11.29 0.41 9.51
CA GLU A 387 11.23 1.78 8.99
C GLU A 387 12.01 2.72 9.92
N ARG A 388 12.82 3.63 9.36
CA ARG A 388 13.69 4.53 10.17
C ARG A 388 12.93 5.47 11.10
N ASP A 389 11.73 5.88 10.69
CA ASP A 389 10.79 6.71 11.45
C ASP A 389 9.59 5.89 11.96
N GLY A 390 9.60 4.58 11.74
CA GLY A 390 8.52 3.64 12.00
C GLY A 390 7.29 3.84 11.10
N LEU A 391 7.38 4.63 10.03
CA LEU A 391 6.26 4.92 9.13
C LEU A 391 6.33 4.03 7.89
N GLY A 392 5.40 3.09 7.75
CA GLY A 392 5.35 2.14 6.63
C GLY A 392 3.96 1.54 6.47
N TYR A 393 3.63 1.09 5.27
CA TYR A 393 2.26 0.68 4.91
C TYR A 393 2.12 -0.85 4.92
N GLY A 394 1.88 -1.45 6.09
CA GLY A 394 1.96 -2.91 6.27
C GLY A 394 0.71 -3.71 5.86
N PHE A 395 -0.45 -3.08 5.81
CA PHE A 395 -1.75 -3.68 5.43
C PHE A 395 -2.71 -2.61 4.91
N PRO A 396 -3.80 -2.95 4.17
CA PRO A 396 -4.58 -1.97 3.39
C PRO A 396 -5.15 -0.74 4.12
N TYR A 397 -5.39 -0.83 5.43
CA TYR A 397 -5.96 0.25 6.25
C TYR A 397 -5.03 0.75 7.35
N ASP A 398 -3.72 0.66 7.11
CA ASP A 398 -2.71 1.15 8.05
C ASP A 398 -2.63 2.68 8.13
N ASP A 399 -3.34 3.35 7.21
CA ASP A 399 -3.58 4.79 7.17
C ASP A 399 -4.75 5.21 8.08
N VAL A 400 -5.44 4.26 8.72
CA VAL A 400 -6.46 4.58 9.71
C VAL A 400 -5.80 5.13 10.97
N ASP A 401 -6.17 6.37 11.29
CA ASP A 401 -5.68 7.13 12.43
C ASP A 401 -6.68 7.07 13.58
N GLU A 402 -6.23 6.58 14.75
CA GLU A 402 -7.01 6.75 15.98
C GLU A 402 -6.70 8.10 16.66
N ASP A 403 -5.51 8.66 16.40
CA ASP A 403 -4.94 9.87 17.05
C ASP A 403 -4.54 11.01 16.08
N GLY A 404 -4.89 10.90 14.80
CA GLY A 404 -4.50 11.87 13.76
C GLY A 404 -3.02 11.82 13.36
N LYS A 405 -2.35 10.66 13.55
CA LYS A 405 -0.98 10.41 13.08
C LYS A 405 -0.89 9.05 12.38
N ALA A 406 -1.11 9.05 11.07
CA ALA A 406 -0.94 7.86 10.22
C ALA A 406 0.45 7.26 10.34
N VAL A 407 0.47 5.95 10.55
CA VAL A 407 1.70 5.16 10.61
C VAL A 407 2.01 4.51 9.26
N ALA A 408 1.09 4.59 8.29
CA ALA A 408 1.25 4.08 6.92
C ALA A 408 2.36 4.75 6.09
N GLY A 409 2.94 5.87 6.54
CA GLY A 409 3.92 6.63 5.75
C GLY A 409 3.32 7.32 4.52
N VAL A 410 2.04 7.68 4.58
CA VAL A 410 1.36 8.46 3.53
C VAL A 410 1.73 9.94 3.67
N LEU A 411 2.22 10.56 2.60
CA LEU A 411 2.37 12.01 2.51
C LEU A 411 1.23 12.60 1.69
N SER A 412 0.66 13.70 2.17
CA SER A 412 -0.41 14.39 1.45
C SER A 412 -0.29 15.91 1.49
N VAL A 413 -0.59 16.55 0.37
CA VAL A 413 -0.63 18.01 0.21
C VAL A 413 -1.84 18.36 -0.66
N PRO A 414 -2.61 19.44 -0.41
CA PRO A 414 -3.67 19.87 -1.31
C PRO A 414 -3.18 20.03 -2.76
N TRP A 415 -4.00 19.64 -3.74
CA TRP A 415 -3.59 19.59 -5.15
C TRP A 415 -2.98 20.90 -5.67
N ASP A 416 -3.50 22.05 -5.24
CA ASP A 416 -3.09 23.40 -5.66
C ASP A 416 -1.88 23.95 -4.88
N GLN A 417 -1.39 23.21 -3.89
CA GLN A 417 -0.24 23.54 -3.05
C GLN A 417 0.93 22.59 -3.30
N THR A 418 0.79 21.65 -4.24
CA THR A 418 1.79 20.62 -4.52
C THR A 418 2.91 21.17 -5.43
N GLY A 419 4.16 21.12 -4.96
CA GLY A 419 5.33 21.56 -5.72
C GLY A 419 6.12 20.40 -6.34
N GLU A 420 6.76 19.59 -5.50
CA GLU A 420 7.64 18.51 -5.96
C GLU A 420 7.49 17.24 -5.11
N LEU A 421 7.38 16.08 -5.79
CA LEU A 421 7.56 14.78 -5.19
C LEU A 421 8.98 14.28 -5.51
N THR A 422 9.79 14.01 -4.48
CA THR A 422 11.06 13.29 -4.63
C THR A 422 10.96 11.88 -4.07
N ILE A 423 11.32 10.88 -4.87
CA ILE A 423 11.35 9.46 -4.51
C ILE A 423 12.80 9.00 -4.47
N PHE A 424 13.28 8.60 -3.29
CA PHE A 424 14.64 8.09 -3.09
C PHE A 424 14.63 6.57 -3.14
N VAL A 425 15.04 6.00 -4.27
CA VAL A 425 15.09 4.55 -4.52
C VAL A 425 16.27 3.94 -3.77
N GLY A 426 16.01 2.97 -2.89
CA GLY A 426 16.99 2.40 -1.96
C GLY A 426 17.00 3.10 -0.59
N GLY A 427 15.98 3.91 -0.28
CA GLY A 427 15.86 4.65 0.97
C GLY A 427 16.60 5.98 0.96
N ARG A 428 16.62 6.68 2.10
CA ARG A 428 17.35 7.95 2.27
C ARG A 428 18.85 7.78 1.96
N PRO A 429 19.51 8.79 1.35
CA PRO A 429 20.96 8.82 1.31
C PRO A 429 21.48 8.75 2.75
N SER A 430 22.44 7.87 3.03
CA SER A 430 23.13 7.92 4.31
C SER A 430 23.68 9.33 4.51
N HIS A 431 23.23 10.04 5.55
CA HIS A 431 23.85 11.29 5.95
C HIS A 431 25.37 11.08 6.01
N ARG A 432 26.15 11.87 5.26
CA ARG A 432 27.60 12.00 5.51
C ARG A 432 27.80 12.80 6.79
N ASP A 433 27.22 12.35 7.89
CA ASP A 433 27.62 12.84 9.20
C ASP A 433 28.73 11.91 9.69
N HIS A 434 29.93 12.50 9.75
CA HIS A 434 31.06 11.94 10.45
C HIS A 434 30.62 11.55 11.86
N ASN A 435 30.40 10.26 12.12
CA ASN A 435 30.91 9.52 13.27
C ASN A 435 30.50 8.05 13.18
N ASN A 436 31.47 7.16 13.38
CA ASN A 436 31.27 5.72 13.57
C ASN A 436 30.20 5.48 14.65
N VAL A 437 29.08 4.89 14.27
CA VAL A 437 28.29 4.08 15.21
C VAL A 437 28.61 2.63 14.87
N THR A 438 29.47 2.03 15.67
CA THR A 438 29.74 0.59 15.65
C THR A 438 28.57 -0.16 16.28
N ALA A 439 28.44 -1.45 15.96
CA ALA A 439 27.38 -2.38 16.38
C ALA A 439 27.32 -2.70 17.90
N SER A 440 27.57 -1.72 18.76
CA SER A 440 27.53 -1.84 20.23
C SER A 440 26.35 -1.13 20.89
N ASP A 441 25.56 -0.35 20.15
CA ASP A 441 24.54 0.52 20.76
C ASP A 441 23.12 -0.06 20.75
N ILE A 442 22.98 -1.36 20.46
CA ILE A 442 21.73 -2.12 20.68
C ILE A 442 22.02 -3.23 21.68
N SER A 443 21.93 -2.89 22.96
CA SER A 443 21.72 -3.83 24.05
C SER A 443 20.41 -3.46 24.73
N PRO A 444 19.48 -4.42 24.94
CA PRO A 444 18.31 -4.16 25.77
C PRO A 444 18.77 -4.13 27.23
N GLU A 445 18.68 -2.98 27.89
CA GLU A 445 18.82 -2.94 29.35
C GLU A 445 17.55 -3.57 29.96
N SER A 446 17.76 -4.74 30.55
CA SER A 446 16.93 -5.33 31.57
C SER A 446 17.05 -4.54 32.87
N GLU A 447 15.94 -4.13 33.46
CA GLU A 447 15.64 -4.24 34.90
C GLU A 447 14.13 -4.35 35.13
#